data_AF-A0A1H3KNX6-F1
#
_entry.id   AF-A0A1H3KNX6-F1
#
_cell.length_a   1.000
_cell.length_b   1.000
_cell.length_c   1.000
_cell.angle_alpha   90.00
_cell.angle_beta   90.00
_cell.angle_gamma   90.00
#
_symmetry.space_group_name_H-M   'P 1'
#
loop_
_entity.id
_entity.type
_entity.pdbx_description
1 polymer ?
#
loop_
_entity_poly.entity_id
_entity_poly.type
_entity_poly.pdbx_seq_one_letter_code
_entity_poly.pdbx_strand_id
1 'polypeptide(L)' 'MKELQQKIADYIRFGQVLLALATFLMIGLLIPNGGRETVQSFAMMGVIVLFLGMSFFFFKRVKALRDRLEENDYESN' A
#
# COMPACT_ATOMS: atom_id res chain seq x y z
N MET A 1 -16.99 -12.90 12.24
CA MET A 1 -17.08 -12.68 10.78
C MET A 1 -17.07 -11.21 10.40
N LYS A 2 -18.04 -10.37 10.83
CA LYS A 2 -18.16 -8.95 10.42
C LYS A 2 -16.94 -8.07 10.75
N GLU A 3 -16.37 -8.19 11.95
CA GLU A 3 -15.19 -7.39 12.35
C GLU A 3 -13.93 -7.73 11.53
N LEU A 4 -13.78 -9.00 11.13
CA LEU A 4 -12.64 -9.45 10.35
C LEU A 4 -12.69 -8.89 8.92
N GLN A 5 -13.88 -8.88 8.30
CA GLN A 5 -14.11 -8.25 7.00
C GLN A 5 -13.90 -6.74 7.04
N GLN A 6 -14.37 -6.07 8.10
CA GLN A 6 -14.15 -4.63 8.27
C GLN A 6 -12.65 -4.30 8.41
N LYS A 7 -11.92 -5.10 9.19
CA LYS A 7 -10.46 -4.97 9.33
C LYS A 7 -9.72 -5.15 8.00
N ILE A 8 -10.17 -6.08 7.16
CA ILE A 8 -9.63 -6.29 5.81
C ILE A 8 -9.92 -5.09 4.91
N ALA A 9 -11.13 -4.56 4.94
CA ALA A 9 -11.50 -3.37 4.17
C ALA A 9 -10.64 -2.15 4.57
N ASP A 10 -10.35 -2.00 5.87
CA ASP A 10 -9.46 -0.95 6.35
C ASP A 10 -8.03 -1.14 5.83
N TYR A 11 -7.47 -2.35 5.89
CA TYR A 11 -6.13 -2.62 5.35
C TYR A 11 -6.05 -2.39 3.83
N ILE A 12 -7.10 -2.70 3.07
CA ILE A 12 -7.19 -2.39 1.64
C ILE A 12 -7.14 -0.87 1.42
N ARG A 13 -7.97 -0.12 2.17
CA ARG A 13 -8.00 1.34 2.08
C ARG A 13 -6.64 1.96 2.42
N PHE A 14 -5.98 1.49 3.48
CA PHE A 14 -4.62 1.91 3.81
C PHE A 14 -3.64 1.62 2.68
N GLY A 15 -3.69 0.42 2.09
CA GLY A 15 -2.87 0.06 0.93
C GLY A 15 -3.08 1.00 -0.27
N GLN A 16 -4.33 1.34 -0.57
CA GLN A 16 -4.69 2.28 -1.63
C GLN A 16 -4.20 3.71 -1.36
N VAL A 17 -4.31 4.18 -0.11
CA VAL A 17 -3.80 5.51 0.29
C VAL A 17 -2.28 5.57 0.16
N LEU A 18 -1.55 4.56 0.63
CA LEU A 18 -0.09 4.50 0.45
C LEU A 18 0.31 4.50 -1.04
N LEU A 19 -0.45 3.77 -1.87
CA LEU A 19 -0.22 3.73 -3.31
C LEU A 19 -0.48 5.09 -3.97
N ALA A 20 -1.56 5.77 -3.60
CA ALA A 20 -1.87 7.11 -4.09
C ALA A 20 -0.78 8.12 -3.69
N LEU A 21 -0.34 8.09 -2.43
CA LEU A 21 0.75 8.94 -1.94
C LEU A 21 2.06 8.68 -2.68
N ALA A 22 2.40 7.42 -2.95
CA ALA A 22 3.57 7.07 -3.74
C ALA A 22 3.49 7.64 -5.18
N THR A 23 2.33 7.57 -5.82
CA THR A 23 2.10 8.16 -7.14
C THR A 23 2.24 9.68 -7.12
N PHE A 24 1.68 10.36 -6.12
CA PHE A 24 1.86 11.82 -5.97
C PHE A 24 3.32 12.20 -5.75
N LEU A 25 4.05 11.46 -4.91
CA LEU A 25 5.49 11.69 -4.69
C LEU A 25 6.30 11.47 -5.98
N MET A 26 5.93 10.46 -6.78
CA MET A 26 6.55 10.21 -8.09
C MET A 26 6.33 11.38 -9.05
N ILE A 27 5.10 11.91 -9.13
CA ILE A 27 4.80 13.11 -9.93
C ILE A 27 5.63 14.30 -9.42
N GLY A 28 5.75 14.47 -8.10
CA GLY A 28 6.57 15.52 -7.48
C GLY A 28 8.08 15.36 -7.72
N LEU A 29 8.55 14.19 -8.14
CA LEU A 29 9.92 13.94 -8.61
C LEU A 29 10.07 14.25 -10.10
N LEU A 30 9.02 14.02 -10.88
CA LEU A 30 8.99 14.25 -12.33
C LEU A 30 9.06 15.73 -12.69
N ILE A 31 8.58 16.61 -11.80
CA ILE A 31 8.64 18.06 -11.97
C ILE A 31 10.10 18.50 -11.76
N PRO A 32 10.79 19.02 -12.80
CA PRO A 32 12.17 19.46 -12.69
C PRO A 32 12.23 20.75 -11.87
N ASN A 33 12.49 20.61 -10.58
CA ASN A 33 12.93 21.72 -9.74
C ASN A 33 14.44 21.88 -9.97
N GLY A 34 14.84 22.91 -10.71
CA GLY A 34 16.20 23.19 -11.22
C GLY A 34 17.31 23.40 -10.18
N GLY A 35 17.20 22.80 -8.99
CA GLY A 35 18.20 22.86 -7.93
C GLY A 35 18.05 21.80 -6.84
N ARG A 36 17.30 20.69 -7.06
CA ARG A 36 17.30 19.61 -6.07
C ARG A 36 18.67 18.93 -6.04
N GLU A 37 19.34 18.99 -4.90
CA GLU A 37 20.54 18.19 -4.66
C GLU A 37 20.22 16.70 -4.94
N THR A 38 21.14 16.01 -5.63
CA THR A 38 21.02 14.59 -5.98
C THR A 38 20.59 13.71 -4.81
N VAL A 39 20.98 14.09 -3.59
CA VAL A 39 20.62 13.44 -2.32
C VAL A 39 19.11 13.52 -2.04
N GLN A 40 18.47 14.66 -2.27
CA GLN A 40 17.03 14.83 -2.04
C GLN A 40 16.20 13.96 -2.99
N SER A 41 16.61 13.89 -4.26
CA SER A 41 15.96 13.04 -5.26
C SER A 41 16.09 11.55 -4.89
N PHE A 42 17.28 11.14 -4.44
CA PHE A 42 17.52 9.76 -4.01
C PHE A 42 16.71 9.39 -2.75
N ALA A 43 16.61 10.31 -1.79
CA ALA A 43 15.80 10.14 -0.59
C ALA A 43 14.31 10.02 -0.92
N MET A 44 13.77 10.88 -1.79
CA MET A 44 12.38 10.78 -2.24
C MET A 44 12.09 9.46 -2.97
N MET A 45 13.02 9.01 -3.81
CA MET A 45 12.90 7.73 -4.51
C MET A 45 12.88 6.56 -3.53
N GLY A 46 13.71 6.60 -2.48
CA GLY A 46 13.69 5.63 -1.39
C GLY A 46 12.35 5.60 -0.65
N VAL A 47 11.77 6.75 -0.34
CA VAL A 47 10.44 6.85 0.32
C VAL A 47 9.34 6.26 -0.58
N ILE A 48 9.38 6.53 -1.88
CA ILE A 48 8.42 5.94 -2.84
C ILE A 48 8.52 4.42 -2.82
N VAL A 49 9.74 3.86 -2.92
CA VAL A 49 9.95 2.41 -2.88
C VAL A 49 9.46 1.80 -1.57
N LEU A 50 9.71 2.47 -0.43
CA LEU A 50 9.21 2.03 0.87
C LEU A 50 7.67 2.03 0.93
N PHE A 51 7.02 3.09 0.44
CA PHE A 51 5.55 3.18 0.44
C PHE A 51 4.91 2.15 -0.48
N LEU A 52 5.48 1.93 -1.67
CA LEU A 52 5.05 0.88 -2.58
C LEU A 52 5.26 -0.52 -1.99
N GLY A 53 6.42 -0.76 -1.37
CA GLY A 53 6.73 -2.03 -0.71
C GLY A 53 5.78 -2.33 0.45
N MET A 54 5.52 -1.34 1.31
CA MET A 54 4.52 -1.47 2.39
C MET A 54 3.12 -1.70 1.84
N SER A 55 2.70 -0.95 0.83
CA SER A 55 1.39 -1.12 0.19
C SER A 55 1.23 -2.55 -0.34
N PHE A 56 2.23 -3.05 -1.08
CA PHE A 56 2.23 -4.42 -1.61
C PHE A 56 2.18 -5.48 -0.51
N PHE A 57 2.93 -5.27 0.58
CA PHE A 57 2.88 -6.16 1.76
C PHE A 57 1.49 -6.20 2.38
N PHE A 58 0.84 -5.04 2.57
CA PHE A 58 -0.54 -4.98 3.08
C PHE A 58 -1.52 -5.68 2.15
N PHE A 59 -1.43 -5.46 0.84
CA PHE A 59 -2.29 -6.15 -0.13
C PHE A 59 -2.11 -7.67 -0.12
N LYS A 60 -0.88 -8.17 -0.03
CA LYS A 60 -0.64 -9.61 0.10
C LYS A 60 -1.21 -10.17 1.39
N ARG A 61 -1.03 -9.46 2.51
CA ARG A 61 -1.54 -9.90 3.81
C ARG A 61 -3.07 -9.93 3.84
N VAL A 62 -3.71 -8.91 3.26
CA VAL A 62 -5.16 -8.83 3.07
C VAL A 62 -5.65 -10.00 2.23
N LYS A 63 -4.99 -10.29 1.10
CA LYS A 63 -5.37 -11.41 0.23
C LYS A 63 -5.33 -12.74 0.98
N ALA A 64 -4.24 -13.01 1.70
CA ALA A 64 -4.12 -14.21 2.52
C ALA A 64 -5.17 -14.27 3.66
N LEU A 65 -5.58 -13.13 4.21
CA LEU A 65 -6.62 -13.06 5.24
C LEU A 65 -8.03 -13.26 4.66
N ARG A 66 -8.27 -12.81 3.43
CA ARG A 66 -9.52 -13.03 2.69
C ARG A 66 -9.69 -14.50 2.31
N ASP A 67 -8.64 -15.12 1.78
CA ASP A 67 -8.66 -16.54 1.39
C ASP A 67 -9.00 -17.44 2.61
N ARG A 68 -8.43 -17.13 3.78
CA ARG A 68 -8.73 -17.84 5.05
C ARG A 68 -10.14 -17.62 5.59
N LEU A 69 -10.75 -16.47 5.27
CA LEU A 69 -12.13 -16.15 5.66
C LEU A 69 -13.12 -16.92 4.80
N GLU A 70 -12.89 -16.96 3.48
CA GLU A 70 -13.68 -17.77 2.56
C GLU A 70 -13.63 -19.24 2.97
N GLU A 71 -12.43 -19.79 3.22
CA GLU A 71 -12.27 -21.20 3.65
C GLU A 71 -13.06 -21.53 4.94
N ASN A 72 -13.09 -20.63 5.94
CA ASN A 72 -13.88 -20.83 7.16
C ASN A 72 -15.40 -20.67 6.97
N ASP A 73 -15.86 -19.85 6.01
CA ASP A 73 -17.29 -19.74 5.68
C ASP A 73 -17.80 -21.00 4.97
N TYR A 74 -16.93 -21.75 4.26
CA TYR A 74 -17.29 -23.03 3.61
C TYR A 74 -17.34 -24.22 4.58
N GLU A 75 -16.55 -24.24 5.66
CA GLU A 75 -16.56 -25.35 6.64
C GLU A 75 -17.69 -25.26 7.69
N SER A 76 -18.40 -24.12 7.76
CA SER A 76 -19.50 -23.89 8.70
C SER A 76 -20.91 -24.04 8.09
N ASN A 77 -21.01 -24.52 6.84
CA ASN A 77 -22.26 -24.77 6.11
C ASN A 77 -22.33 -26.25 5.71
#